data_AF-A0A7X9XU58-F1
#
_entry.id   AF-A0A7X9XU58-F1
#
_cell.length_a   1.000
_cell.length_b   1.000
_cell.length_c   1.000
_cell.angle_alpha   90.00
_cell.angle_beta   90.00
_cell.angle_gamma   90.00
#
_symmetry.space_group_name_H-M   'P 1'
#
loop_
_entity.id
_entity.type
_entity.pdbx_description
1 polymer ?
#
loop_
_entity_poly.entity_id
_entity_poly.type
_entity_poly.pdbx_seq_one_letter_code
_entity_poly.pdbx_strand_id
1 'polypeptide(L)'
;MTGSSKDIRSAGLAGVAALALALAACGGGGADAAGPEDSDTTVTTETTTAETGGTDASSPDRGGDGRADGSTGRDDGARSGDGGVAAVADGQLPGEDVITYFSEAGRTANVVGVDSGDVLFVRARPDVGAEEVGRLAPTAEATLAGRERSVGTGLWAEVELSDGVGWVNSSYLAYLPETGRDVTAEAAVFAADSDAATAKALALAIGEQRAAARGGGAGQGSAPTATLVETPARDVQVYRVDILGYPDDSMRGERLEIVLEKSGDGYGVAEATAYPICGRGAADGLCV
;
A
#
# COMPACT_ATOMS: atom_id res chain seq x y z
N MET A 1 46.64 39.75 17.47
CA MET A 1 46.75 38.29 17.42
C MET A 1 46.21 37.85 16.08
N THR A 2 47.12 37.40 15.24
CA THR A 2 46.99 37.12 13.82
C THR A 2 46.61 35.66 13.57
N GLY A 3 45.64 35.45 12.68
CA GLY A 3 45.60 34.35 11.71
C GLY A 3 45.20 32.96 12.21
N SER A 4 44.22 32.35 11.55
CA SER A 4 44.52 31.34 10.52
C SER A 4 43.21 30.85 9.88
N SER A 5 42.97 31.29 8.65
CA SER A 5 41.92 30.77 7.77
C SER A 5 42.48 29.50 7.11
N LYS A 6 41.76 28.38 7.17
CA LYS A 6 42.17 27.14 6.52
C LYS A 6 41.25 26.87 5.32
N ASP A 7 41.73 27.27 4.15
CA ASP A 7 41.20 26.88 2.86
C ASP A 7 41.38 25.36 2.68
N ILE A 8 40.28 24.63 2.44
CA ILE A 8 40.33 23.26 1.94
C ILE A 8 39.97 23.30 0.46
N ARG A 9 40.98 23.02 -0.36
CA ARG A 9 40.92 22.99 -1.81
C ARG A 9 40.17 21.75 -2.29
N SER A 10 39.20 22.00 -3.17
CA SER A 10 38.58 21.04 -4.07
C SER A 10 39.63 20.34 -4.93
N ALA A 11 39.61 19.01 -4.94
CA ALA A 11 40.31 18.20 -5.94
C ALA A 11 39.27 17.41 -6.72
N GLY A 12 39.04 17.85 -7.97
CA GLY A 12 38.28 17.09 -8.94
C GLY A 12 39.12 15.92 -9.45
N LEU A 13 38.47 14.80 -9.72
CA LEU A 13 38.97 13.79 -10.63
C LEU A 13 37.83 13.37 -11.57
N ALA A 14 37.98 13.80 -12.82
CA ALA A 14 37.18 13.34 -13.94
C ALA A 14 37.66 11.93 -14.35
N GLY A 15 36.74 10.97 -14.38
CA GLY A 15 36.96 9.64 -14.93
C GLY A 15 35.95 9.36 -16.02
N VAL A 16 36.31 9.64 -17.28
CA VAL A 16 35.55 9.25 -18.46
C VAL A 16 35.87 7.78 -18.75
N ALA A 17 34.90 6.89 -18.59
CA ALA A 17 34.96 5.52 -19.09
C ALA A 17 33.98 5.38 -20.27
N ALA A 18 34.54 5.38 -21.48
CA ALA A 18 33.82 5.05 -22.70
C ALA A 18 33.62 3.53 -22.77
N LEU A 19 32.37 3.07 -22.66
CA LEU A 19 32.00 1.68 -22.92
C LEU A 19 31.45 1.58 -24.35
N ALA A 20 32.23 0.98 -25.24
CA ALA A 20 31.81 0.65 -26.59
C ALA A 20 30.93 -0.61 -26.57
N LEU A 21 29.64 -0.47 -26.87
CA LEU A 21 28.76 -1.62 -27.13
C LEU A 21 28.90 -2.05 -28.59
N ALA A 22 29.36 -3.28 -28.80
CA ALA A 22 29.36 -3.94 -30.09
C ALA A 22 27.96 -4.55 -30.35
N LEU A 23 27.26 -4.01 -31.35
CA LEU A 23 26.03 -4.59 -31.91
C LEU A 23 26.39 -5.80 -32.79
N ALA A 24 26.15 -7.01 -32.29
CA ALA A 24 26.15 -8.22 -33.10
C ALA A 24 24.74 -8.43 -33.68
N ALA A 25 24.56 -8.01 -34.92
CA ALA A 25 23.40 -8.36 -35.74
C ALA A 25 23.63 -9.74 -36.37
N CYS A 26 22.89 -10.76 -35.91
CA CYS A 26 22.73 -12.01 -36.64
C CYS A 26 21.28 -12.12 -37.08
N GLY A 27 21.05 -11.85 -38.36
CA GLY A 27 19.83 -12.18 -39.06
C GLY A 27 19.72 -13.69 -39.26
N GLY A 28 18.53 -14.22 -39.05
CA GLY A 28 18.14 -15.58 -39.39
C GLY A 28 16.74 -15.55 -39.99
N GLY A 29 16.67 -15.33 -41.30
CA GLY A 29 15.46 -15.56 -42.07
C GLY A 29 15.27 -17.06 -42.30
N GLY A 30 14.08 -17.55 -42.00
CA GLY A 30 13.62 -18.90 -42.32
C GLY A 30 12.13 -18.85 -42.60
N ALA A 31 11.78 -18.91 -43.87
CA ALA A 31 10.42 -19.03 -44.36
C ALA A 31 9.91 -20.47 -44.20
N ASP A 32 8.59 -20.57 -44.35
CA ASP A 32 7.81 -21.69 -44.90
C ASP A 32 6.90 -22.49 -43.95
N ALA A 33 5.68 -22.65 -44.50
CA ALA A 33 4.76 -23.78 -44.43
C ALA A 33 3.42 -23.55 -43.68
N ALA A 34 2.45 -23.20 -44.52
CA ALA A 34 1.03 -23.50 -44.51
C ALA A 34 0.52 -24.67 -43.64
N GLY A 35 -0.69 -24.51 -43.12
CA GLY A 35 -1.57 -25.61 -42.71
C GLY A 35 -2.80 -25.12 -41.92
N PRO A 36 -4.04 -25.20 -42.48
CA PRO A 36 -5.26 -24.71 -41.86
C PRO A 36 -5.98 -25.83 -41.11
N GLU A 37 -6.56 -25.58 -39.93
CA GLU A 37 -7.69 -26.37 -39.44
C GLU A 37 -8.70 -25.48 -38.70
N ASP A 38 -9.91 -25.51 -39.25
CA ASP A 38 -11.16 -24.96 -38.71
C ASP A 38 -11.42 -25.44 -37.28
N SER A 39 -11.97 -24.56 -36.45
CA SER A 39 -12.84 -24.95 -35.35
C SER A 39 -13.90 -23.89 -35.15
N ASP A 40 -14.94 -24.03 -35.98
CA ASP A 40 -16.24 -23.40 -35.86
C ASP A 40 -16.82 -23.72 -34.48
N THR A 41 -16.87 -22.72 -33.58
CA THR A 41 -17.56 -22.83 -32.30
C THR A 41 -18.75 -21.90 -32.32
N THR A 42 -19.91 -22.51 -32.47
CA THR A 42 -21.22 -21.87 -32.49
C THR A 42 -21.51 -21.30 -31.11
N VAL A 43 -21.52 -19.97 -30.98
CA VAL A 43 -21.98 -19.29 -29.76
C VAL A 43 -23.49 -19.09 -29.85
N THR A 44 -24.22 -19.79 -28.98
CA THR A 44 -25.65 -19.61 -28.77
C THR A 44 -25.88 -18.36 -27.93
N THR A 45 -26.41 -17.31 -28.56
CA THR A 45 -26.83 -16.07 -27.89
C THR A 45 -28.26 -16.24 -27.37
N GLU A 46 -28.43 -16.51 -26.08
CA GLU A 46 -29.76 -16.42 -25.44
C GLU A 46 -30.08 -14.97 -25.10
N THR A 47 -31.01 -14.40 -25.86
CA THR A 47 -31.61 -13.08 -25.60
C THR A 47 -32.75 -13.26 -24.62
N THR A 48 -32.58 -12.81 -23.37
CA THR A 48 -33.67 -12.72 -22.40
C THR A 48 -34.20 -11.28 -22.37
N THR A 49 -35.44 -11.11 -22.83
CA THR A 49 -36.24 -9.88 -22.69
C THR A 49 -37.32 -10.12 -21.65
N ALA A 50 -37.39 -9.28 -20.60
CA ALA A 50 -38.57 -9.09 -19.73
C ALA A 50 -38.43 -7.68 -19.12
N GLU A 51 -39.20 -6.70 -19.60
CA GLU A 51 -40.53 -6.28 -19.10
C GLU A 51 -40.52 -5.60 -17.72
N THR A 52 -40.51 -4.26 -17.81
CA THR A 52 -41.27 -3.24 -17.09
C THR A 52 -42.07 -3.62 -15.82
N GLY A 53 -41.81 -2.89 -14.73
CA GLY A 53 -42.74 -2.75 -13.60
C GLY A 53 -42.27 -1.65 -12.65
N GLY A 54 -42.93 -0.49 -12.69
CA GLY A 54 -42.65 0.63 -11.79
C GLY A 54 -43.30 0.50 -10.42
N THR A 55 -42.73 1.19 -9.44
CA THR A 55 -43.47 1.70 -8.26
C THR A 55 -42.71 2.89 -7.65
N ASP A 56 -43.41 4.02 -7.64
CA ASP A 56 -43.16 5.19 -6.78
C ASP A 56 -43.08 4.79 -5.31
N ALA A 57 -42.09 5.34 -4.59
CA ALA A 57 -42.15 5.49 -3.13
C ALA A 57 -41.22 6.62 -2.65
N SER A 58 -41.84 7.79 -2.50
CA SER A 58 -41.58 8.89 -1.56
C SER A 58 -40.34 8.81 -0.65
N SER A 59 -39.46 9.80 -0.80
CA SER A 59 -38.45 10.19 0.21
C SER A 59 -39.09 10.91 1.40
N PRO A 60 -38.85 10.49 2.65
CA PRO A 60 -39.02 11.35 3.80
C PRO A 60 -37.74 12.12 4.10
N ASP A 61 -37.90 13.44 4.04
CA ASP A 61 -37.07 14.47 4.65
C ASP A 61 -36.86 14.20 6.15
N ARG A 62 -35.60 14.11 6.59
CA ARG A 62 -35.21 14.22 8.00
C ARG A 62 -33.87 14.94 8.12
N GLY A 63 -33.97 16.23 8.44
CA GLY A 63 -32.91 17.00 9.07
C GLY A 63 -32.47 16.41 10.41
N GLY A 64 -31.20 16.63 10.73
CA GLY A 64 -30.56 16.16 11.94
C GLY A 64 -29.20 16.81 12.10
N ASP A 65 -29.22 18.08 12.50
CA ASP A 65 -28.04 18.86 12.88
C ASP A 65 -27.42 18.27 14.15
N GLY A 66 -26.42 17.40 13.98
CA GLY A 66 -25.61 16.83 15.05
C GLY A 66 -24.15 17.22 14.86
N ARG A 67 -23.78 18.41 15.33
CA ARG A 67 -22.37 18.79 15.53
C ARG A 67 -21.75 17.86 16.57
N ALA A 68 -21.04 16.84 16.12
CA ALA A 68 -20.11 16.10 16.96
C ALA A 68 -18.88 16.98 17.20
N ASP A 69 -18.65 17.28 18.48
CA ASP A 69 -17.54 18.04 19.00
C ASP A 69 -16.23 17.29 18.67
N GLY A 70 -15.40 17.90 17.84
CA GLY A 70 -14.14 17.35 17.39
C GLY A 70 -13.11 17.40 18.50
N SER A 71 -13.01 16.32 19.28
CA SER A 71 -11.88 16.07 20.16
C SER A 71 -10.63 15.83 19.32
N THR A 72 -9.86 16.89 19.06
CA THR A 72 -8.51 16.80 18.51
C THR A 72 -7.56 16.35 19.63
N GLY A 73 -7.63 15.07 19.99
CA GLY A 73 -6.58 14.40 20.75
C GLY A 73 -5.31 14.36 19.89
N ARG A 74 -4.18 14.78 20.46
CA ARG A 74 -2.87 14.56 19.83
C ARG A 74 -2.60 13.07 19.88
N ASP A 75 -2.50 12.46 18.69
CA ASP A 75 -2.02 11.10 18.49
C ASP A 75 -0.54 11.02 18.84
N ASP A 76 -0.27 10.62 20.08
CA ASP A 76 1.06 10.26 20.53
C ASP A 76 1.36 8.80 20.14
N GLY A 77 1.70 8.58 18.86
CA GLY A 77 2.52 7.47 18.38
C GLY A 77 2.12 6.03 18.74
N ALA A 78 1.54 5.34 17.76
CA ALA A 78 1.82 3.92 17.44
C ALA A 78 1.69 2.88 18.56
N ARG A 79 0.53 2.84 19.25
CA ARG A 79 0.14 1.67 20.04
C ARG A 79 -1.30 1.27 19.71
N SER A 80 -1.61 -0.02 19.86
CA SER A 80 -2.88 -0.69 19.58
C SER A 80 -4.09 0.25 19.70
N GLY A 81 -4.93 0.27 18.67
CA GLY A 81 -6.05 1.21 18.58
C GLY A 81 -6.91 1.24 19.86
N ASP A 82 -7.42 2.42 20.17
CA ASP A 82 -8.33 2.60 21.30
C ASP A 82 -9.64 1.82 21.09
N GLY A 83 -10.21 1.33 22.18
CA GLY A 83 -11.50 0.64 22.21
C GLY A 83 -11.39 -0.89 22.20
N GLY A 84 -12.35 -1.55 21.58
CA GLY A 84 -12.47 -3.01 21.51
C GLY A 84 -13.65 -3.58 22.30
N VAL A 85 -13.85 -4.88 22.15
CA VAL A 85 -14.90 -5.65 22.83
C VAL A 85 -14.36 -6.95 23.39
N ALA A 86 -15.10 -7.55 24.31
CA ALA A 86 -14.82 -8.91 24.76
C ALA A 86 -14.90 -9.88 23.58
N ALA A 87 -13.98 -10.85 23.53
CA ALA A 87 -13.94 -11.86 22.48
C ALA A 87 -15.25 -12.65 22.41
N VAL A 88 -15.83 -12.71 21.20
CA VAL A 88 -17.02 -13.51 20.91
C VAL A 88 -16.62 -14.98 20.75
N ALA A 89 -17.46 -15.91 21.22
CA ALA A 89 -17.21 -17.34 21.09
C ALA A 89 -17.26 -17.79 19.62
N ASP A 90 -16.41 -18.75 19.23
CA ASP A 90 -16.23 -19.14 17.83
C ASP A 90 -17.51 -19.59 17.13
N GLY A 91 -18.38 -20.34 17.83
CA GLY A 91 -19.67 -20.78 17.29
C GLY A 91 -20.68 -19.66 17.00
N GLN A 92 -20.37 -18.42 17.39
CA GLN A 92 -21.18 -17.23 17.14
C GLN A 92 -20.57 -16.29 16.09
N LEU A 93 -19.36 -16.59 15.61
CA LEU A 93 -18.70 -15.82 14.56
C LEU A 93 -19.19 -16.26 13.18
N PRO A 94 -19.40 -15.32 12.24
CA PRO A 94 -19.70 -15.68 10.86
C PRO A 94 -18.49 -16.33 10.17
N GLY A 95 -18.76 -16.95 9.02
CA GLY A 95 -17.73 -17.53 8.17
C GLY A 95 -17.16 -18.86 8.64
N GLU A 96 -16.01 -19.22 8.07
CA GLU A 96 -15.23 -20.40 8.41
C GLU A 96 -13.98 -20.02 9.19
N ASP A 97 -13.54 -20.93 10.07
CA ASP A 97 -12.26 -20.79 10.75
C ASP A 97 -11.15 -21.10 9.76
N VAL A 98 -10.16 -20.21 9.68
CA VAL A 98 -9.01 -20.41 8.79
C VAL A 98 -7.75 -20.13 9.56
N ILE A 99 -6.71 -20.89 9.23
CA ILE A 99 -5.37 -20.67 9.78
C ILE A 99 -4.49 -20.25 8.62
N THR A 100 -4.16 -18.96 8.57
CA THR A 100 -3.29 -18.40 7.52
C THR A 100 -2.13 -17.61 8.17
N TYR A 101 -1.80 -16.45 7.63
CA TYR A 101 -0.61 -15.69 7.98
C TYR A 101 -0.82 -14.75 9.18
N PHE A 102 -2.06 -14.46 9.57
CA PHE A 102 -2.39 -13.58 10.68
C PHE A 102 -3.00 -14.32 11.89
N SER A 103 -2.87 -15.65 11.91
CA SER A 103 -3.37 -16.52 12.98
C SER A 103 -2.41 -16.68 14.16
N GLU A 104 -1.21 -16.09 14.11
CA GLU A 104 -0.22 -16.20 15.19
C GLU A 104 -0.41 -15.08 16.21
N ALA A 105 -0.98 -15.41 17.38
CA ALA A 105 -1.23 -14.44 18.45
C ALA A 105 0.07 -13.78 18.94
N GLY A 106 -0.02 -12.48 19.27
CA GLY A 106 1.10 -11.68 19.77
C GLY A 106 2.06 -11.18 18.70
N ARG A 107 1.90 -11.61 17.44
CA ARG A 107 2.67 -11.05 16.33
C ARG A 107 2.15 -9.67 15.93
N THR A 108 3.05 -8.84 15.40
CA THR A 108 2.73 -7.50 14.90
C THR A 108 2.61 -7.50 13.38
N ALA A 109 1.49 -7.00 12.88
CA ALA A 109 1.26 -6.63 11.48
C ALA A 109 1.16 -5.11 11.34
N ASN A 110 1.29 -4.60 10.12
CA ASN A 110 1.20 -3.18 9.80
C ASN A 110 -0.04 -2.93 8.95
N VAL A 111 -0.71 -1.81 9.21
CA VAL A 111 -1.74 -1.29 8.31
C VAL A 111 -1.08 -0.83 7.01
N VAL A 112 -1.67 -1.21 5.88
CA VAL A 112 -1.21 -0.86 4.52
C VAL A 112 -2.37 -0.48 3.62
N GLY A 113 -2.10 0.39 2.64
CA GLY A 113 -3.06 0.75 1.58
C GLY A 113 -4.25 1.60 2.03
N VAL A 114 -4.18 2.21 3.21
CA VAL A 114 -5.16 3.18 3.71
C VAL A 114 -4.64 4.59 3.42
N ASP A 115 -5.46 5.48 2.87
CA ASP A 115 -5.03 6.84 2.56
C ASP A 115 -4.68 7.63 3.84
N SER A 116 -3.69 8.52 3.75
CA SER A 116 -3.23 9.41 4.83
C SER A 116 -4.32 10.26 5.51
N GLY A 117 -5.47 10.47 4.85
CA GLY A 117 -6.64 11.18 5.40
C GLY A 117 -7.75 10.26 5.93
N ASP A 118 -7.54 8.95 5.96
CA ASP A 118 -8.52 7.94 6.32
C ASP A 118 -8.04 7.05 7.49
N VAL A 119 -8.88 6.10 7.89
CA VAL A 119 -8.62 5.14 8.98
C VAL A 119 -9.07 3.74 8.59
N LEU A 120 -8.39 2.73 9.14
CA LEU A 120 -8.89 1.35 9.10
C LEU A 120 -9.85 1.12 10.27
N PHE A 121 -11.12 0.87 9.95
CA PHE A 121 -12.12 0.54 10.97
C PHE A 121 -11.92 -0.86 11.52
N VAL A 122 -11.91 -0.97 12.84
CA VAL A 122 -11.91 -2.24 13.56
C VAL A 122 -13.35 -2.57 13.98
N ARG A 123 -13.78 -3.80 13.70
CA ARG A 123 -15.17 -4.25 13.81
C ARG A 123 -15.37 -5.20 14.98
N ALA A 124 -16.54 -5.19 15.61
CA ALA A 124 -16.86 -6.12 16.71
C ALA A 124 -16.86 -7.60 16.28
N ARG A 125 -17.10 -7.85 14.98
CA ARG A 125 -17.16 -9.17 14.34
C ARG A 125 -16.60 -9.06 12.92
N PRO A 126 -16.20 -10.16 12.26
CA PRO A 126 -15.64 -10.15 10.90
C PRO A 126 -16.74 -9.92 9.85
N ASP A 127 -17.23 -8.69 9.79
CA ASP A 127 -18.28 -8.23 8.88
C ASP A 127 -18.13 -6.72 8.68
N VAL A 128 -18.24 -6.26 7.43
CA VAL A 128 -18.18 -4.83 7.08
C VAL A 128 -19.31 -4.02 7.72
N GLY A 129 -20.46 -4.65 7.99
CA GLY A 129 -21.62 -4.06 8.63
C GLY A 129 -21.65 -4.19 10.15
N ALA A 130 -20.66 -4.85 10.76
CA ALA A 130 -20.59 -4.93 12.22
C ALA A 130 -20.25 -3.56 12.85
N GLU A 131 -20.63 -3.42 14.12
CA GLU A 131 -20.31 -2.25 14.93
C GLU A 131 -18.80 -1.96 14.88
N GLU A 132 -18.47 -0.68 14.75
CA GLU A 132 -17.11 -0.18 14.84
C GLU A 132 -16.73 -0.08 16.32
N VAL A 133 -15.63 -0.75 16.69
CA VAL A 133 -15.15 -0.83 18.07
C VAL A 133 -13.79 -0.20 18.27
N GLY A 134 -13.15 0.25 17.18
CA GLY A 134 -11.86 0.90 17.19
C GLY A 134 -11.45 1.39 15.81
N ARG A 135 -10.34 2.13 15.76
CA ARG A 135 -9.74 2.67 14.54
C ARG A 135 -8.23 2.50 14.58
N LEU A 136 -7.64 2.19 13.43
CA LEU A 136 -6.20 2.15 13.26
C LEU A 136 -5.79 3.19 12.21
N ALA A 137 -4.74 3.95 12.52
CA ALA A 137 -4.15 4.88 11.57
C ALA A 137 -3.53 4.13 10.36
N PRO A 138 -3.37 4.78 9.20
CA PRO A 138 -2.84 4.16 7.97
C PRO A 138 -1.48 3.48 8.08
N THR A 139 -0.65 3.87 9.06
CA THR A 139 0.68 3.31 9.32
C THR A 139 0.77 2.66 10.70
N ALA A 140 -0.36 2.40 11.36
CA ALA A 140 -0.39 1.78 12.67
C ALA A 140 0.12 0.34 12.62
N GLU A 141 0.75 -0.06 13.72
CA GLU A 141 1.02 -1.46 14.03
C GLU A 141 -0.18 -2.06 14.76
N ALA A 142 -0.55 -3.29 14.40
CA ALA A 142 -1.62 -4.06 15.00
C ALA A 142 -1.07 -5.36 15.56
N THR A 143 -1.26 -5.59 16.86
CA THR A 143 -0.97 -6.88 17.48
C THR A 143 -2.10 -7.86 17.18
N LEU A 144 -1.76 -9.04 16.69
CA LEU A 144 -2.72 -10.08 16.32
C LEU A 144 -3.21 -10.84 17.56
N ALA A 145 -4.51 -11.08 17.64
CA ALA A 145 -5.12 -11.89 18.71
C ALA A 145 -5.14 -13.39 18.38
N GLY A 146 -4.76 -13.76 17.15
CA GLY A 146 -4.53 -15.15 16.73
C GLY A 146 -5.73 -15.89 16.14
N ARG A 147 -6.82 -15.20 15.81
CA ARG A 147 -7.96 -15.79 15.08
C ARG A 147 -8.13 -15.16 13.71
N GLU A 148 -8.47 -15.98 12.72
CA GLU A 148 -8.82 -15.53 11.38
C GLU A 148 -10.12 -16.17 10.90
N ARG A 149 -10.89 -15.42 10.09
CA ARG A 149 -12.18 -15.86 9.56
C ARG A 149 -12.29 -15.57 8.08
N SER A 150 -12.74 -16.57 7.33
CA SER A 150 -13.16 -16.40 5.94
C SER A 150 -14.65 -16.14 5.89
N VAL A 151 -15.05 -14.92 5.51
CA VAL A 151 -16.46 -14.49 5.43
C VAL A 151 -16.75 -14.01 4.02
N GLY A 152 -17.49 -14.82 3.26
CA GLY A 152 -17.72 -14.57 1.83
C GLY A 152 -16.40 -14.65 1.05
N THR A 153 -15.99 -13.54 0.45
CA THR A 153 -14.70 -13.42 -0.27
C THR A 153 -13.62 -12.71 0.53
N GLY A 154 -13.92 -12.28 1.77
CA GLY A 154 -13.01 -11.52 2.62
C GLY A 154 -12.35 -12.39 3.68
N LEU A 155 -11.07 -12.16 3.92
CA LEU A 155 -10.35 -12.68 5.08
C LEU A 155 -10.29 -11.61 6.16
N TRP A 156 -10.54 -12.01 7.40
CA TRP A 156 -10.53 -11.14 8.55
C TRP A 156 -9.59 -11.67 9.60
N ALA A 157 -8.81 -10.77 10.20
CA ALA A 157 -7.92 -11.08 11.32
C ALA A 157 -8.43 -10.37 12.58
N GLU A 158 -8.37 -11.07 13.69
CA GLU A 158 -8.62 -10.48 15.00
C GLU A 158 -7.34 -9.80 15.52
N VAL A 159 -7.49 -8.57 15.99
CA VAL A 159 -6.42 -7.73 16.53
C VAL A 159 -6.73 -7.33 17.97
N GLU A 160 -5.68 -7.13 18.74
CA GLU A 160 -5.76 -6.62 20.12
C GLU A 160 -5.95 -5.10 20.11
N LEU A 161 -6.81 -4.63 21.01
CA LEU A 161 -7.09 -3.22 21.28
C LEU A 161 -6.97 -2.94 22.78
N SER A 162 -7.06 -1.67 23.21
CA SER A 162 -6.90 -1.29 24.61
C SER A 162 -7.91 -1.95 25.56
N ASP A 163 -9.15 -2.12 25.12
CA ASP A 163 -10.30 -2.61 25.91
C ASP A 163 -10.80 -4.00 25.45
N GLY A 164 -9.99 -4.73 24.67
CA GLY A 164 -10.30 -6.09 24.24
C GLY A 164 -9.76 -6.42 22.87
N VAL A 165 -10.63 -6.93 22.00
CA VAL A 165 -10.29 -7.35 20.64
C VAL A 165 -11.24 -6.73 19.62
N GLY A 166 -10.85 -6.79 18.36
CA GLY A 166 -11.73 -6.49 17.24
C GLY A 166 -11.19 -7.07 15.94
N TRP A 167 -11.94 -6.91 14.85
CA TRP A 167 -11.71 -7.58 13.57
C TRP A 167 -11.42 -6.56 12.48
N VAL A 168 -10.36 -6.78 11.71
CA VAL A 168 -10.03 -5.99 10.52
C VAL A 168 -9.97 -6.89 9.30
N ASN A 169 -10.24 -6.35 8.12
CA ASN A 169 -10.04 -7.09 6.88
C ASN A 169 -8.54 -7.23 6.62
N SER A 170 -8.06 -8.48 6.50
CA SER A 170 -6.66 -8.82 6.34
C SER A 170 -6.06 -8.25 5.05
N SER A 171 -6.86 -7.80 4.08
CA SER A 171 -6.37 -7.07 2.90
C SER A 171 -5.65 -5.79 3.26
N TYR A 172 -5.90 -5.20 4.43
CA TYR A 172 -5.22 -4.01 4.92
C TYR A 172 -4.09 -4.31 5.91
N LEU A 173 -3.75 -5.58 6.11
CA LEU A 173 -2.63 -6.00 6.94
C LEU A 173 -1.49 -6.57 6.09
N ALA A 174 -0.26 -6.29 6.51
CA ALA A 174 0.93 -6.91 5.96
C ALA A 174 2.08 -6.88 6.98
N TYR A 175 3.14 -7.64 6.71
CA TYR A 175 4.36 -7.57 7.49
C TYR A 175 5.38 -6.67 6.77
N LEU A 176 5.98 -5.75 7.51
CA LEU A 176 7.10 -4.94 7.05
C LEU A 176 8.37 -5.44 7.75
N PRO A 177 9.44 -5.76 7.03
CA PRO A 177 10.72 -6.03 7.67
C PRO A 177 11.31 -4.75 8.27
N GLU A 178 12.17 -4.92 9.26
CA GLU A 178 12.89 -3.79 9.89
C GLU A 178 13.88 -3.11 8.92
N THR A 179 14.39 -3.84 7.94
CA THR A 179 15.39 -3.36 6.99
C THR A 179 14.75 -3.04 5.65
N GLY A 180 14.96 -1.80 5.19
CA GLY A 180 14.59 -1.35 3.86
C GLY A 180 15.81 -1.28 2.94
N ARG A 181 15.55 -1.14 1.64
CA ARG A 181 16.55 -0.92 0.60
C ARG A 181 16.64 0.56 0.25
N ASP A 182 17.84 1.11 0.23
CA ASP A 182 18.08 2.46 -0.29
C ASP A 182 17.68 2.56 -1.77
N VAL A 183 16.79 3.50 -2.07
CA VAL A 183 16.28 3.84 -3.40
C VAL A 183 16.44 5.32 -3.70
N THR A 184 17.28 6.05 -2.95
CA THR A 184 17.45 7.50 -3.05
C THR A 184 17.78 7.94 -4.48
N ALA A 185 18.73 7.28 -5.13
CA ALA A 185 19.13 7.62 -6.50
C ALA A 185 18.00 7.39 -7.53
N GLU A 186 17.21 6.34 -7.36
CA GLU A 186 16.07 6.02 -8.24
C GLU A 186 14.94 7.04 -8.03
N ALA A 187 14.60 7.33 -6.76
CA ALA A 187 13.60 8.32 -6.40
C ALA A 187 13.98 9.73 -6.88
N ALA A 188 15.27 10.08 -6.87
CA ALA A 188 15.75 11.36 -7.40
C ALA A 188 15.54 11.49 -8.91
N VAL A 189 15.66 10.39 -9.68
CA VAL A 189 15.33 10.39 -11.11
C VAL A 189 13.84 10.65 -11.30
N PHE A 190 12.97 9.92 -10.58
CA PHE A 190 11.52 10.13 -10.69
C PHE A 190 11.09 11.54 -10.27
N ALA A 191 11.73 12.09 -9.24
CA ALA A 191 11.48 13.45 -8.78
C ALA A 191 11.87 14.50 -9.84
N ALA A 192 12.96 14.29 -10.57
CA ALA A 192 13.41 15.21 -11.62
C ALA A 192 12.45 15.25 -12.83
N ASP A 193 11.72 14.16 -13.07
CA ASP A 193 10.73 14.04 -14.15
C ASP A 193 9.33 14.53 -13.72
N SER A 194 9.15 14.95 -12.47
CA SER A 194 7.86 15.42 -11.93
C SER A 194 7.69 16.94 -12.03
N ASP A 195 6.46 17.39 -12.28
CA ASP A 195 6.05 18.80 -12.25
C ASP A 195 5.34 19.19 -10.92
N ALA A 196 5.45 18.34 -9.90
CA ALA A 196 4.75 18.51 -8.63
C ALA A 196 5.15 19.80 -7.88
N ALA A 197 4.16 20.66 -7.62
CA ALA A 197 4.37 21.95 -6.94
C ALA A 197 4.47 21.85 -5.40
N THR A 198 4.18 20.70 -4.80
CA THR A 198 4.19 20.50 -3.34
C THR A 198 4.93 19.22 -2.98
N ALA A 199 5.51 19.14 -1.79
CA ALA A 199 6.17 17.94 -1.31
C ALA A 199 5.22 16.72 -1.25
N LYS A 200 3.95 16.92 -0.83
CA LYS A 200 2.93 15.87 -0.85
C LYS A 200 2.72 15.33 -2.27
N ALA A 201 2.55 16.22 -3.25
CA ALA A 201 2.37 15.82 -4.65
C ALA A 201 3.63 15.14 -5.22
N LEU A 202 4.82 15.61 -4.84
CA LEU A 202 6.08 15.02 -5.29
C LEU A 202 6.25 13.60 -4.75
N ALA A 203 5.97 13.36 -3.47
CA ALA A 203 6.03 12.02 -2.87
C ALA A 203 5.11 11.03 -3.58
N LEU A 204 3.86 11.44 -3.85
CA LEU A 204 2.91 10.61 -4.58
C LEU A 204 3.38 10.34 -6.02
N ALA A 205 3.85 11.37 -6.74
CA ALA A 205 4.36 11.22 -8.10
C ALA A 205 5.56 10.25 -8.19
N ILE A 206 6.48 10.28 -7.21
CA ILE A 206 7.57 9.30 -7.09
C ILE A 206 7.00 7.89 -6.96
N GLY A 207 5.99 7.70 -6.10
CA GLY A 207 5.32 6.42 -5.94
C GLY A 207 4.64 5.92 -7.21
N GLU A 208 3.93 6.78 -7.93
CA GLU A 208 3.23 6.46 -9.18
C GLU A 208 4.20 6.07 -10.30
N GLN A 209 5.28 6.83 -10.49
CA GLN A 209 6.29 6.51 -11.50
C GLN A 209 6.97 5.17 -11.19
N ARG A 210 7.27 4.92 -9.91
CA ARG A 210 7.82 3.64 -9.47
C ARG A 210 6.85 2.49 -9.69
N ALA A 211 5.57 2.68 -9.37
CA ALA A 211 4.52 1.70 -9.63
C ALA A 211 4.44 1.36 -11.13
N ALA A 212 4.47 2.37 -12.00
CA ALA A 212 4.48 2.21 -13.45
C ALA A 212 5.73 1.46 -13.95
N ALA A 213 6.91 1.76 -13.42
CA ALA A 213 8.15 1.07 -13.75
C ALA A 213 8.12 -0.42 -13.38
N ARG A 214 7.36 -0.78 -12.34
CA ARG A 214 7.19 -2.17 -11.86
C ARG A 214 6.09 -2.93 -12.60
N GLY A 215 5.06 -2.23 -13.06
CA GLY A 215 3.96 -2.79 -13.86
C GLY A 215 4.29 -3.08 -15.33
N GLY A 216 5.49 -2.73 -15.82
CA GLY A 216 5.87 -2.74 -17.24
C GLY A 216 5.98 -4.09 -17.96
N GLY A 217 5.46 -5.19 -17.39
CA GLY A 217 5.34 -6.46 -18.11
C GLY A 217 4.01 -6.51 -18.88
N ALA A 218 4.04 -6.90 -20.17
CA ALA A 218 2.85 -7.03 -21.03
C ALA A 218 1.85 -8.15 -20.63
N GLY A 219 1.75 -8.49 -19.35
CA GLY A 219 0.85 -9.50 -18.80
C GLY A 219 -0.45 -8.88 -18.28
N GLN A 220 -1.54 -9.64 -18.35
CA GLN A 220 -2.91 -9.28 -17.95
C GLN A 220 -3.12 -9.10 -16.43
N GLY A 221 -2.27 -8.31 -15.77
CA GLY A 221 -2.43 -7.91 -14.37
C GLY A 221 -2.96 -6.47 -14.24
N SER A 222 -3.63 -6.16 -13.13
CA SER A 222 -3.85 -4.76 -12.76
C SER A 222 -2.50 -4.13 -12.41
N ALA A 223 -2.25 -2.91 -12.89
CA ALA A 223 -1.02 -2.21 -12.57
C ALA A 223 -0.94 -1.93 -11.05
N PRO A 224 0.27 -1.95 -10.46
CA PRO A 224 0.44 -1.53 -9.08
C PRO A 224 -0.07 -0.10 -8.88
N THR A 225 -0.63 0.17 -7.70
CA THR A 225 -1.19 1.47 -7.34
C THR A 225 -0.43 2.08 -6.18
N ALA A 226 -0.07 3.36 -6.30
CA ALA A 226 0.55 4.13 -5.24
C ALA A 226 -0.51 4.84 -4.38
N THR A 227 -0.38 4.74 -3.06
CA THR A 227 -1.27 5.39 -2.08
C THR A 227 -0.41 6.14 -1.07
N LEU A 228 -0.64 7.43 -0.87
CA LEU A 228 0.03 8.17 0.19
C LEU A 228 -0.59 7.80 1.53
N VAL A 229 0.19 7.19 2.41
CA VAL A 229 -0.30 6.67 3.71
C VAL A 229 0.12 7.54 4.89
N GLU A 230 1.13 8.39 4.74
CA GLU A 230 1.52 9.33 5.80
C GLU A 230 2.01 10.65 5.25
N THR A 231 1.57 11.73 5.90
CA THR A 231 2.11 13.08 5.70
C THR A 231 2.76 13.60 6.98
N PRO A 232 3.93 14.23 6.89
CA PRO A 232 4.70 14.66 8.04
C PRO A 232 4.10 15.85 8.78
N ALA A 233 4.31 15.89 10.10
CA ALA A 233 4.00 17.05 10.92
C ALA A 233 5.18 18.05 10.93
N ARG A 234 5.05 19.13 10.15
CA ARG A 234 5.79 20.43 10.10
C ARG A 234 7.34 20.47 10.10
N ASP A 235 8.06 19.55 10.74
CA ASP A 235 9.50 19.72 11.06
C ASP A 235 10.42 18.72 10.32
N VAL A 236 9.96 17.49 10.06
CA VAL A 236 10.70 16.51 9.25
C VAL A 236 9.77 16.01 8.16
N GLN A 237 10.10 16.25 6.89
CA GLN A 237 9.23 15.92 5.77
C GLN A 237 9.38 14.46 5.32
N VAL A 238 9.11 13.51 6.22
CA VAL A 238 9.00 12.09 5.87
C VAL A 238 7.60 11.82 5.34
N TYR A 239 7.51 11.45 4.07
CA TYR A 239 6.28 10.97 3.44
C TYR A 239 6.35 9.46 3.33
N ARG A 240 5.21 8.78 3.56
CA ARG A 240 5.10 7.35 3.33
C ARG A 240 4.12 7.04 2.22
N VAL A 241 4.53 6.21 1.28
CA VAL A 241 3.73 5.81 0.11
C VAL A 241 3.72 4.29 -0.01
N ASP A 242 2.55 3.68 0.01
CA ASP A 242 2.37 2.26 -0.29
C ASP A 242 2.17 2.06 -1.77
N ILE A 243 2.95 1.16 -2.37
CA ILE A 243 2.77 0.68 -3.73
C ILE A 243 2.29 -0.76 -3.62
N LEU A 244 1.02 -1.00 -3.94
CA LEU A 244 0.38 -2.32 -3.80
C LEU A 244 -0.03 -2.89 -5.16
N GLY A 245 -0.19 -4.21 -5.25
CA GLY A 245 -0.66 -4.90 -6.45
C GLY A 245 0.47 -5.58 -7.23
N TYR A 246 1.57 -5.93 -6.55
CA TYR A 246 2.62 -6.75 -7.18
C TYR A 246 2.08 -8.16 -7.44
N PRO A 247 2.50 -8.81 -8.54
CA PRO A 247 2.00 -10.14 -8.90
C PRO A 247 2.60 -11.28 -8.07
N ASP A 248 3.53 -10.96 -7.16
CA ASP A 248 4.20 -11.92 -6.29
C ASP A 248 3.29 -12.23 -5.08
N ASP A 249 3.08 -13.52 -4.81
CA ASP A 249 2.22 -14.00 -3.73
C ASP A 249 2.85 -13.88 -2.34
N SER A 250 4.17 -13.67 -2.28
CA SER A 250 4.95 -13.39 -1.07
C SER A 250 5.02 -11.90 -0.81
N MET A 251 5.18 -11.10 -1.88
CA MET A 251 5.33 -9.65 -1.83
C MET A 251 4.13 -8.93 -2.47
N ARG A 252 3.31 -8.31 -1.64
CA ARG A 252 2.12 -7.56 -2.10
C ARG A 252 2.48 -6.22 -2.74
N GLY A 253 3.69 -5.72 -2.46
CA GLY A 253 4.09 -4.36 -2.80
C GLY A 253 5.34 -3.89 -2.07
N GLU A 254 5.50 -2.58 -1.96
CA GLU A 254 6.52 -1.94 -1.12
C GLU A 254 6.02 -0.61 -0.55
N ARG A 255 6.49 -0.27 0.66
CA ARG A 255 6.30 1.03 1.30
C ARG A 255 7.55 1.86 1.09
N LEU A 256 7.39 3.04 0.51
CA LEU A 256 8.44 4.04 0.43
C LEU A 256 8.39 4.92 1.68
N GLU A 257 9.54 5.17 2.28
CA GLU A 257 9.76 6.30 3.18
C GLU A 257 10.64 7.32 2.46
N ILE A 258 10.12 8.53 2.25
CA ILE A 258 10.75 9.54 1.40
C ILE A 258 10.96 10.79 2.24
N VAL A 259 12.21 11.19 2.41
CA VAL A 259 12.60 12.46 3.03
C VAL A 259 12.73 13.50 1.93
N LEU A 260 11.85 14.49 1.95
CA LEU A 260 11.85 15.58 0.97
C LEU A 260 12.37 16.88 1.58
N GLU A 261 13.33 17.50 0.91
CA GLU A 261 13.89 18.79 1.30
C GLU A 261 13.48 19.88 0.31
N LYS A 262 13.33 21.11 0.82
CA LYS A 262 13.08 22.26 -0.05
C LYS A 262 14.39 22.64 -0.75
N SER A 263 14.36 22.74 -2.08
CA SER A 263 15.51 23.12 -2.90
C SER A 263 15.09 24.20 -3.90
N GLY A 264 15.65 25.40 -3.75
CA GLY A 264 15.25 26.57 -4.54
C GLY A 264 13.75 26.85 -4.41
N ASP A 265 13.06 26.88 -5.57
CA ASP A 265 11.62 27.11 -5.67
C ASP A 265 10.78 25.81 -5.53
N GLY A 266 11.41 24.65 -5.38
CA GLY A 266 10.75 23.35 -5.36
C GLY A 266 11.20 22.43 -4.23
N TYR A 267 11.06 21.12 -4.45
CA TYR A 267 11.45 20.07 -3.51
C TYR A 267 12.34 19.04 -4.22
N GLY A 268 13.25 18.43 -3.46
CA GLY A 268 14.11 17.34 -3.91
C GLY A 268 14.11 16.19 -2.92
N VAL A 269 14.53 15.01 -3.38
CA VAL A 269 14.70 13.82 -2.54
C VAL A 269 16.04 13.92 -1.82
N ALA A 270 16.01 13.95 -0.50
CA ALA A 270 17.20 13.86 0.34
C ALA A 270 17.57 12.40 0.62
N GLU A 271 16.56 11.58 0.94
CA GLU A 271 16.68 10.16 1.22
C GLU A 271 15.40 9.46 0.78
N ALA A 272 15.52 8.24 0.27
CA ALA A 272 14.37 7.37 0.06
C ALA A 272 14.73 5.91 0.34
N THR A 273 13.91 5.25 1.17
CA THR A 273 14.06 3.84 1.53
C THR A 273 12.79 3.08 1.15
N ALA A 274 12.95 1.88 0.57
CA ALA A 274 11.86 1.01 0.18
C ALA A 274 11.82 -0.25 1.04
N TYR A 275 10.69 -0.49 1.70
CA TYR A 275 10.41 -1.67 2.52
C TYR A 275 9.46 -2.59 1.77
N PRO A 276 9.78 -3.88 1.55
CA PRO A 276 8.82 -4.78 0.92
C PRO A 276 7.59 -4.97 1.83
N ILE A 277 6.40 -4.99 1.22
CA ILE A 277 5.13 -5.27 1.91
C ILE A 277 4.85 -6.76 1.76
N CYS A 278 5.09 -7.52 2.82
CA CYS A 278 5.01 -8.97 2.79
C CYS A 278 3.62 -9.48 3.19
N GLY A 279 2.99 -10.28 2.32
CA GLY A 279 1.63 -10.78 2.55
C GLY A 279 1.57 -11.96 3.52
N ARG A 280 2.65 -12.74 3.61
CA ARG A 280 2.66 -14.03 4.32
C ARG A 280 3.58 -14.09 5.53
N GLY A 281 4.37 -13.04 5.74
CA GLY A 281 5.40 -12.99 6.76
C GLY A 281 6.67 -12.32 6.24
N ALA A 282 7.51 -11.86 7.17
CA ALA A 282 8.84 -11.37 6.88
C ALA A 282 9.85 -12.10 7.77
N ALA A 283 10.98 -12.52 7.21
CA ALA A 283 12.11 -13.11 7.92
C ALA A 283 13.42 -12.66 7.28
N ASP A 284 14.42 -12.28 8.10
CA ASP A 284 15.74 -11.83 7.64
C ASP A 284 15.70 -10.72 6.57
N GLY A 285 14.72 -9.82 6.66
CA GLY A 285 14.54 -8.72 5.69
C GLY A 285 13.84 -9.10 4.39
N LEU A 286 13.37 -10.35 4.26
CA LEU A 286 12.72 -10.87 3.05
C LEU A 286 11.28 -11.31 3.34
N CYS A 287 10.42 -11.21 2.33
CA CYS A 287 9.10 -11.83 2.39
C CYS A 287 9.24 -13.35 2.24
N VAL A 288 8.48 -14.10 3.05
CA VAL A 288 8.45 -15.57 3.04
C VAL A 288 7.18 -16.11 2.40
#